data_AF-A0A9X3ET21-F1
#
_entry.id   AF-A0A9X3ET21-F1
#
_cell.length_a   1.000
_cell.length_b   1.000
_cell.length_c   1.000
_cell.angle_alpha   90.00
_cell.angle_beta   90.00
_cell.angle_gamma   90.00
#
_symmetry.space_group_name_H-M   'P 1'
#
loop_
_entity.id
_entity.type
_entity.pdbx_description
1 polymer ?
#
loop_
_entity_poly.entity_id
_entity_poly.type
_entity_poly.pdbx_seq_one_letter_code
_entity_poly.pdbx_strand_id
1 'polypeptide(L)'
;MNTPELALMRLGLGTPLGLTAPTTLAAARAGIVRFAETTHEDRHGDPLRASRLARMDPACERSRRIAALAGWAVQDCLAAHSSTSPLPLYVAAPAAGDAPVDEAAIVEALRSEAPVPLELREVVRGGRAGMFQLLAAVARDAPPSPWCSRPTACATTPP
;
A
#
# COMPACT_ATOMS: atom_id res chain seq x y z
N MET A 1 -8.57 -27.40 2.95
CA MET A 1 -7.19 -26.84 2.95
C MET A 1 -7.19 -25.72 3.97
N ASN A 2 -6.23 -25.69 4.91
CA ASN A 2 -6.09 -24.56 5.82
C ASN A 2 -5.51 -23.39 5.02
N THR A 3 -6.30 -22.35 4.81
CA THR A 3 -5.79 -21.08 4.29
C THR A 3 -5.00 -20.40 5.41
N PRO A 4 -3.77 -19.94 5.18
CA PRO A 4 -3.04 -19.21 6.21
C PRO A 4 -3.79 -17.94 6.60
N GLU A 5 -3.84 -17.67 7.89
CA GLU A 5 -4.40 -16.42 8.41
C GLU A 5 -3.41 -15.29 8.19
N LEU A 6 -3.86 -14.28 7.43
CA LEU A 6 -3.12 -13.04 7.24
C LEU A 6 -3.73 -11.95 8.11
N ALA A 7 -2.88 -11.24 8.85
CA ALA A 7 -3.25 -10.07 9.64
C ALA A 7 -2.50 -8.83 9.14
N LEU A 8 -3.22 -7.71 9.03
CA LEU A 8 -2.61 -6.41 8.77
C LEU A 8 -2.12 -5.81 10.08
N MET A 9 -0.81 -5.89 10.33
CA MET A 9 -0.22 -5.43 11.58
C MET A 9 -0.09 -3.90 11.64
N ARG A 10 0.26 -3.28 10.50
CA ARG A 10 0.51 -1.84 10.39
C ARG A 10 0.10 -1.35 9.00
N LEU A 11 -0.24 -0.07 8.92
CA LEU A 11 -0.57 0.65 7.69
C LEU A 11 0.19 1.97 7.71
N GLY A 12 0.85 2.30 6.60
CA GLY A 12 1.41 3.62 6.37
C GLY A 12 0.74 4.33 5.21
N LEU A 13 0.57 5.65 5.31
CA LEU A 13 -0.13 6.46 4.30
C LEU A 13 0.64 7.74 3.97
N GLY A 14 0.81 8.03 2.67
CA GLY A 14 1.20 9.35 2.17
C GLY A 14 0.09 9.93 1.30
N THR A 15 -0.65 10.92 1.81
CA THR A 15 -1.81 11.51 1.12
C THR A 15 -1.81 13.03 1.17
N PRO A 16 -2.58 13.73 0.31
CA PRO A 16 -2.79 15.17 0.43
C PRO A 16 -3.35 15.65 1.78
N LEU A 17 -4.00 14.77 2.54
CA LEU A 17 -4.55 15.06 3.87
C LEU A 17 -3.50 14.94 4.98
N GLY A 18 -2.47 14.13 4.79
CA GLY A 18 -1.43 13.86 5.77
C GLY A 18 -0.35 12.93 5.24
N LEU A 19 0.86 13.05 5.77
CA LEU A 19 1.99 12.18 5.42
C LEU A 19 2.13 10.95 6.31
N THR A 20 1.16 10.74 7.20
CA THR A 20 1.07 9.55 8.05
C THR A 20 -0.36 9.04 8.11
N ALA A 21 -0.54 7.79 8.50
CA ALA A 21 -1.84 7.17 8.68
C ALA A 21 -2.66 7.88 9.78
N PRO A 22 -2.12 8.19 10.98
CA PRO A 22 -2.88 8.92 11.99
C PRO A 22 -3.38 10.29 11.50
N THR A 23 -2.52 11.06 10.82
CA THR A 23 -2.89 12.40 10.33
C THR A 23 -3.90 12.34 9.20
N THR A 24 -3.72 11.42 8.24
CA THR A 24 -4.66 11.18 7.15
C THR A 24 -6.04 10.78 7.69
N LEU A 25 -6.09 9.83 8.64
CA LEU A 25 -7.35 9.33 9.21
C LEU A 25 -8.05 10.39 10.07
N ALA A 26 -7.30 11.18 10.84
CA ALA A 26 -7.86 12.28 11.63
C ALA A 26 -8.50 13.35 10.73
N ALA A 27 -7.79 13.77 9.67
CA ALA A 27 -8.31 14.72 8.70
C ALA A 27 -9.56 14.19 7.99
N ALA A 28 -9.56 12.92 7.56
CA ALA A 28 -10.72 12.29 6.94
C ALA A 28 -11.93 12.24 7.89
N ARG A 29 -11.74 11.87 9.17
CA ARG A 29 -12.81 11.86 10.19
C ARG A 29 -13.36 13.25 10.49
N ALA A 30 -12.53 14.28 10.40
CA ALA A 30 -12.95 15.67 10.54
C ALA A 30 -13.66 16.22 9.29
N GLY A 31 -13.86 15.40 8.25
CA GLY A 31 -14.50 15.84 6.99
C GLY A 31 -13.62 16.79 6.18
N ILE A 32 -12.31 16.83 6.42
CA ILE A 32 -11.39 17.67 5.65
C ILE A 32 -11.25 17.07 4.25
N VAL A 33 -11.57 17.88 3.25
CA VAL A 33 -11.48 17.52 1.84
C VAL A 33 -10.51 18.49 1.16
N ARG A 34 -9.59 17.98 0.33
CA ARG A 34 -8.63 18.78 -0.43
C ARG A 34 -8.72 18.52 -1.94
N PHE A 35 -9.93 18.40 -2.46
CA PHE A 35 -10.16 18.35 -3.90
C PHE A 35 -10.29 19.76 -4.46
N ALA A 36 -9.62 20.01 -5.57
CA ALA A 36 -9.80 21.19 -6.40
C ALA A 36 -10.14 20.74 -7.83
N GLU A 37 -10.89 21.57 -8.54
CA GLU A 37 -11.03 21.41 -9.99
C GLU A 37 -9.68 21.61 -10.66
N THR A 38 -9.43 20.81 -11.68
CA THR A 38 -8.23 20.92 -12.51
C THR A 38 -8.59 21.53 -13.85
N THR A 39 -7.59 21.99 -14.59
CA THR A 39 -7.75 22.44 -15.97
C THR A 39 -7.91 21.28 -16.96
N HIS A 40 -7.97 20.04 -16.49
CA HIS A 40 -8.18 18.86 -17.31
C HIS A 40 -9.65 18.47 -17.28
N GLU A 41 -10.20 18.17 -18.44
CA GLU A 41 -11.58 17.72 -18.59
C GLU A 41 -11.64 16.19 -18.67
N ASP A 42 -12.77 15.62 -18.26
CA ASP A 42 -13.06 14.21 -18.48
C ASP A 42 -13.65 13.98 -19.89
N ARG A 43 -14.11 12.74 -20.16
CA ARG A 43 -14.69 12.38 -21.47
C ARG A 43 -16.01 13.09 -21.80
N HIS A 44 -16.62 13.76 -20.83
CA HIS A 44 -17.87 14.50 -20.95
C HIS A 44 -17.64 16.02 -21.04
N GLY A 45 -16.39 16.48 -20.94
CA GLY A 45 -16.04 17.90 -20.91
C GLY A 45 -16.13 18.53 -19.52
N ASP A 46 -16.36 17.73 -18.47
CA ASP A 46 -16.46 18.23 -17.10
C ASP A 46 -15.05 18.34 -16.47
N PRO A 47 -14.74 19.42 -15.71
CA PRO A 47 -13.46 19.54 -15.02
C PRO A 47 -13.21 18.37 -14.06
N LEU A 48 -12.06 17.73 -14.21
CA LEU A 48 -11.61 16.67 -13.31
C LEU A 48 -11.34 17.28 -11.93
N ARG A 49 -11.86 16.62 -10.88
CA ARG A 49 -11.54 16.94 -9.49
C ARG A 49 -10.36 16.09 -9.02
N ALA A 50 -9.29 16.74 -8.58
CA ALA A 50 -8.10 16.06 -8.08
C ALA A 50 -7.63 16.67 -6.76
N SER A 51 -6.88 15.88 -6.00
CA SER A 51 -6.21 16.36 -4.80
C SER A 51 -4.72 16.31 -5.00
N ARG A 52 -4.02 17.33 -4.50
CA ARG A 52 -2.58 17.45 -4.65
C ARG A 52 -1.91 17.55 -3.29
N LEU A 53 -0.82 16.82 -3.16
CA LEU A 53 0.04 16.96 -2.01
C LEU A 53 0.90 18.23 -2.14
N ALA A 54 0.76 19.15 -1.20
CA ALA A 54 1.46 20.45 -1.22
C ALA A 54 2.99 20.33 -1.25
N ARG A 55 3.56 19.28 -0.65
CA ARG A 55 5.01 19.03 -0.62
C ARG A 55 5.58 18.45 -1.91
N MET A 56 4.76 18.28 -2.95
CA MET A 56 5.18 17.70 -4.22
C MET A 56 5.22 18.78 -5.31
N ASP A 57 6.36 18.88 -6.00
CA ASP A 57 6.55 19.71 -7.19
C ASP A 57 5.47 19.36 -8.24
N PRO A 58 4.71 20.33 -8.78
CA PRO A 58 3.68 20.03 -9.78
C PRO A 58 4.25 19.47 -11.08
N ALA A 59 5.49 19.86 -11.42
CA ALA A 59 6.18 19.38 -12.62
C ALA A 59 6.83 18.01 -12.41
N CYS A 60 6.76 17.45 -11.19
CA CYS A 60 7.31 16.14 -10.88
C CYS A 60 6.69 15.07 -11.75
N GLU A 61 7.52 14.28 -12.45
CA GLU A 61 7.06 13.20 -13.31
C GLU A 61 6.29 12.12 -12.53
N ARG A 62 5.38 11.42 -13.23
CA ARG A 62 4.49 10.41 -12.62
C ARG A 62 5.25 9.39 -11.76
N SER A 63 6.33 8.84 -12.28
CA SER A 63 7.14 7.84 -11.57
C SER A 63 7.72 8.40 -10.28
N ARG A 64 8.30 9.60 -10.35
CA ARG A 64 8.88 10.27 -9.18
C ARG A 64 7.82 10.64 -8.14
N ARG A 65 6.61 11.00 -8.57
CA ARG A 65 5.47 11.21 -7.66
C ARG A 65 5.06 9.93 -6.94
N ILE A 66 4.93 8.82 -7.66
CA ILE A 66 4.56 7.52 -7.06
C ILE A 66 5.66 7.03 -6.11
N ALA A 67 6.93 7.14 -6.51
CA ALA A 67 8.08 6.80 -5.69
C ALA A 67 8.11 7.60 -4.37
N ALA A 68 7.90 8.92 -4.43
CA ALA A 68 7.83 9.76 -3.23
C ALA A 68 6.66 9.38 -2.30
N LEU A 69 5.47 9.10 -2.85
CA LEU A 69 4.32 8.67 -2.06
C LEU A 69 4.56 7.30 -1.39
N ALA A 70 5.16 6.37 -2.13
CA ALA A 70 5.54 5.06 -1.62
C ALA A 70 6.59 5.18 -0.49
N GLY A 71 7.56 6.09 -0.66
CA GLY A 71 8.57 6.43 0.35
C GLY A 71 7.97 6.89 1.69
N TRP A 72 7.05 7.87 1.66
CA TRP A 72 6.38 8.30 2.89
C TRP A 72 5.54 7.20 3.51
N ALA A 73 4.83 6.41 2.69
CA ALA A 73 4.00 5.32 3.18
C ALA A 73 4.85 4.22 3.86
N VAL A 74 6.02 3.87 3.32
CA VAL A 74 6.88 2.86 3.92
C VAL A 74 7.55 3.37 5.21
N GLN A 75 7.98 4.64 5.24
CA GLN A 75 8.50 5.28 6.45
C GLN A 75 7.49 5.26 7.59
N ASP A 76 6.26 5.69 7.32
CA ASP A 76 5.18 5.70 8.30
C ASP A 76 4.84 4.27 8.78
N CYS A 77 4.72 3.33 7.83
CA CYS A 77 4.43 1.93 8.14
C CYS A 77 5.49 1.29 9.03
N LEU A 78 6.77 1.66 8.85
CA LEU A 78 7.91 1.05 9.52
C LEU A 78 8.51 1.90 10.64
N ALA A 79 7.98 3.09 10.94
CA ALA A 79 8.57 4.04 11.91
C ALA A 79 8.88 3.46 13.30
N ALA A 80 8.05 2.53 13.80
CA ALA A 80 8.22 1.84 15.08
C ALA A 80 8.74 0.39 14.94
N HIS A 81 9.21 0.00 13.75
CA HIS A 81 9.77 -1.33 13.53
C HIS A 81 11.25 -1.32 13.93
N SER A 82 11.64 -2.21 14.84
CA SER A 82 12.98 -2.22 15.44
C SER A 82 13.84 -3.41 15.00
N SER A 83 13.32 -4.31 14.16
CA SER A 83 14.09 -5.46 13.69
C SER A 83 15.13 -5.02 12.66
N THR A 84 16.32 -5.62 12.70
CA THR A 84 17.35 -5.43 11.66
C THR A 84 17.27 -6.49 10.56
N SER A 85 16.40 -7.49 10.71
CA SER A 85 16.23 -8.54 9.71
C SER A 85 15.58 -7.99 8.44
N PRO A 86 16.06 -8.37 7.24
CA PRO A 86 15.39 -8.01 6.00
C PRO A 86 13.92 -8.45 5.99
N LEU A 87 13.03 -7.56 5.53
CA LEU A 87 11.62 -7.87 5.34
C LEU A 87 11.33 -8.20 3.86
N PRO A 88 10.49 -9.21 3.57
CA PRO A 88 10.06 -9.47 2.21
C PRO A 88 9.16 -8.33 1.70
N LEU A 89 9.46 -7.84 0.50
CA LEU A 89 8.77 -6.76 -0.17
C LEU A 89 7.99 -7.29 -1.37
N TYR A 90 6.70 -6.97 -1.39
CA TYR A 90 5.78 -7.26 -2.48
C TYR A 90 5.23 -5.94 -3.01
N VAL A 91 5.27 -5.72 -4.33
CA VAL A 91 4.89 -4.44 -4.94
C VAL A 91 3.76 -4.62 -5.95
N ALA A 92 2.68 -3.86 -5.78
CA ALA A 92 1.60 -3.79 -6.75
C ALA A 92 1.87 -2.63 -7.71
N ALA A 93 2.10 -2.95 -8.97
CA ALA A 93 2.39 -2.01 -10.03
C ALA A 93 1.14 -1.76 -10.92
N PRO A 94 1.11 -0.64 -11.67
CA PRO A 94 0.10 -0.41 -12.70
C PRO A 94 -0.05 -1.59 -13.67
N ALA A 95 -1.25 -1.78 -14.22
CA ALA A 95 -1.52 -2.84 -15.19
C ALA A 95 -1.00 -2.47 -16.58
N ALA A 96 -0.86 -3.48 -17.45
CA ALA A 96 -0.61 -3.22 -18.86
C ALA A 96 -1.74 -2.35 -19.45
N GLY A 97 -1.38 -1.24 -20.10
CA GLY A 97 -2.33 -0.25 -20.62
C GLY A 97 -2.58 0.95 -19.70
N ASP A 98 -2.11 0.91 -18.45
CA ASP A 98 -2.01 2.11 -17.62
C ASP A 98 -0.86 3.01 -18.09
N ALA A 99 -0.88 4.28 -17.66
CA ALA A 99 0.23 5.20 -17.91
C ALA A 99 1.55 4.62 -17.36
N PRO A 100 2.64 4.66 -18.14
CA PRO A 100 3.89 4.00 -17.78
C PRO A 100 4.47 4.58 -16.49
N VAL A 101 5.09 3.70 -15.71
CA VAL A 101 5.76 4.04 -14.46
C VAL A 101 7.08 3.26 -14.38
N ASP A 102 8.11 3.93 -13.90
CA ASP A 102 9.39 3.29 -13.60
C ASP A 102 9.25 2.47 -12.31
N GLU A 103 9.03 1.17 -12.46
CA GLU A 103 8.90 0.22 -11.35
C GLU A 103 10.20 0.11 -10.54
N ALA A 104 11.37 0.23 -11.19
CA ALA A 104 12.65 0.17 -10.52
C ALA A 104 12.83 1.39 -9.60
N ALA A 105 12.44 2.59 -10.05
CA ALA A 105 12.44 3.79 -9.22
C ALA A 105 11.51 3.67 -8.00
N ILE A 106 10.37 2.99 -8.12
CA ILE A 106 9.47 2.74 -6.98
C ILE A 106 10.13 1.79 -5.97
N VAL A 107 10.67 0.66 -6.44
CA VAL A 107 11.34 -0.31 -5.57
C VAL A 107 12.53 0.33 -4.87
N GLU A 108 13.31 1.14 -5.59
CA GLU A 108 14.45 1.83 -5.01
C GLU A 108 14.01 2.84 -3.95
N ALA A 109 12.97 3.65 -4.22
CA ALA A 109 12.43 4.57 -3.21
C ALA A 109 11.90 3.84 -1.97
N LEU A 110 11.27 2.66 -2.15
CA LEU A 110 10.83 1.85 -1.00
C LEU A 110 12.02 1.38 -0.16
N ARG A 111 13.12 0.97 -0.81
CA ARG A 111 14.34 0.51 -0.12
C ARG A 111 15.10 1.64 0.55
N SER A 112 15.24 2.79 -0.11
CA SER A 112 16.00 3.93 0.42
C SER A 112 15.32 4.60 1.59
N GLU A 113 13.98 4.63 1.59
CA GLU A 113 13.20 5.30 2.64
C GLU A 113 12.85 4.37 3.81
N ALA A 114 12.96 3.05 3.64
CA ALA A 114 12.69 2.10 4.72
C ALA A 114 13.80 2.13 5.79
N PRO A 115 13.43 2.14 7.09
CA PRO A 115 14.41 2.08 8.18
C PRO A 115 15.05 0.69 8.34
N VAL A 116 14.63 -0.29 7.55
CA VAL A 116 15.11 -1.68 7.59
C VAL A 116 15.29 -2.20 6.15
N PRO A 117 16.18 -3.18 5.93
CA PRO A 117 16.39 -3.73 4.60
C PRO A 117 15.11 -4.38 4.03
N LEU A 118 14.81 -4.11 2.76
CA LEU A 118 13.67 -4.72 2.05
C LEU A 118 14.15 -5.61 0.90
N GLU A 119 13.78 -6.89 0.93
CA GLU A 119 14.09 -7.87 -0.10
C GLU A 119 12.91 -8.04 -1.05
N LEU A 120 13.07 -7.66 -2.32
CA LEU A 120 11.99 -7.75 -3.30
C LEU A 120 11.69 -9.22 -3.60
N ARG A 121 10.46 -9.66 -3.34
CA ARG A 121 9.96 -11.01 -3.65
C ARG A 121 9.18 -11.04 -4.94
N GLU A 122 8.24 -10.12 -5.11
CA GLU A 122 7.35 -10.13 -6.27
C GLU A 122 6.88 -8.71 -6.64
N VAL A 123 6.69 -8.49 -7.94
CA VAL A 123 6.00 -7.32 -8.49
C VAL A 123 4.80 -7.80 -9.30
N VAL A 124 3.59 -7.40 -8.89
CA VAL A 124 2.34 -7.78 -9.56
C VAL A 124 1.75 -6.58 -10.30
N ARG A 125 1.57 -6.73 -11.62
CA ARG A 125 1.03 -5.69 -12.52
C ARG A 125 -0.49 -5.80 -12.64
N GLY A 126 -1.17 -5.72 -11.49
CA GLY A 126 -2.62 -5.86 -11.38
C GLY A 126 -3.40 -4.54 -11.39
N GLY A 127 -2.70 -3.40 -11.53
CA GLY A 127 -3.31 -2.07 -11.47
C GLY A 127 -4.07 -1.87 -10.15
N ARG A 128 -5.32 -1.40 -10.25
CA ARG A 128 -6.20 -1.16 -9.08
C ARG A 128 -6.49 -2.41 -8.24
N ALA A 129 -6.38 -3.61 -8.83
CA ALA A 129 -6.59 -4.88 -8.13
C ALA A 129 -5.28 -5.52 -7.62
N GLY A 130 -4.12 -4.91 -7.89
CA GLY A 130 -2.81 -5.49 -7.60
C GLY A 130 -2.60 -5.82 -6.13
N MET A 131 -3.16 -5.04 -5.21
CA MET A 131 -3.08 -5.32 -3.78
C MET A 131 -3.72 -6.67 -3.41
N PHE A 132 -4.89 -7.01 -3.97
CA PHE A 132 -5.55 -8.29 -3.67
C PHE A 132 -4.78 -9.47 -4.22
N GLN A 133 -4.18 -9.31 -5.40
CA GLN A 133 -3.33 -10.33 -6.02
C GLN A 133 -2.06 -10.55 -5.18
N LEU A 134 -1.47 -9.47 -4.65
CA LEU A 134 -0.35 -9.56 -3.71
C LEU A 134 -0.73 -10.26 -2.40
N LEU A 135 -1.88 -9.95 -1.81
CA LEU A 135 -2.33 -10.63 -0.59
C LEU A 135 -2.49 -12.14 -0.82
N ALA A 136 -2.97 -12.54 -1.99
CA ALA A 136 -3.02 -13.95 -2.38
C ALA A 136 -1.61 -14.56 -2.56
N ALA A 137 -0.62 -13.78 -3.03
CA ALA A 137 0.78 -14.22 -3.11
C ALA A 137 1.43 -14.38 -1.74
N VAL A 138 1.28 -13.38 -0.88
CA VAL A 138 1.75 -13.40 0.51
C VAL A 138 1.14 -14.58 1.27
N ALA A 139 -0.14 -14.90 1.05
CA ALA A 139 -0.77 -16.08 1.64
C ALA A 139 -0.10 -17.39 1.18
N ARG A 140 0.38 -17.50 -0.06
CA ARG A 140 1.06 -18.73 -0.52
C ARG A 140 2.44 -18.89 0.12
N ASP A 141 3.12 -17.77 0.39
CA ASP A 141 4.47 -17.75 0.97
C ASP A 141 4.45 -17.80 2.51
N ALA A 142 3.30 -17.56 3.13
CA ALA A 142 3.17 -17.50 4.58
C ALA A 142 3.42 -18.87 5.21
N PRO A 143 4.25 -18.95 6.27
CA PRO A 143 4.37 -20.17 7.06
C PRO A 143 3.03 -20.50 7.73
N PRO A 144 2.77 -21.77 8.08
CA PRO A 144 1.56 -22.16 8.78
C PRO A 144 1.40 -21.37 10.09
N SER A 145 0.21 -20.80 10.30
CA SER A 145 -0.06 -19.95 11.48
C SER A 145 0.06 -20.75 12.78
N PRO A 146 0.85 -20.28 13.77
CA PRO A 146 0.94 -20.91 15.09
C PRO A 146 -0.37 -20.71 15.90
N TRP A 147 -1.22 -19.77 15.49
CA TRP A 147 -2.52 -19.48 16.09
C TRP A 147 -3.63 -20.38 15.55
N CYS A 148 -3.32 -21.22 14.55
CA CYS A 148 -4.22 -22.23 14.02
C CYS A 148 -4.30 -23.46 14.96
N SER A 149 -4.51 -23.23 16.26
CA SER A 149 -5.06 -24.25 17.13
C SER A 149 -6.53 -24.41 16.75
N ARG A 150 -6.86 -25.43 15.96
CA ARG A 150 -8.27 -25.84 15.79
C ARG A 150 -8.92 -25.89 17.18
N PRO A 151 -10.11 -25.30 17.40
CA PRO A 151 -10.94 -25.80 18.48
C PRO A 151 -11.19 -27.28 18.18
N THR A 152 -10.57 -28.15 18.97
CA THR A 152 -10.88 -29.57 19.05
C THR A 152 -12.40 -29.69 19.12
N ALA A 153 -12.96 -30.50 18.23
CA ALA A 153 -14.37 -30.74 18.05
C ALA A 153 -15.22 -30.45 19.30
N CYS A 154 -16.19 -29.54 19.19
CA CYS A 154 -17.42 -29.69 19.97
C CYS A 154 -17.95 -31.08 19.62
N ALA A 155 -17.62 -32.06 20.46
CA ALA A 155 -18.25 -33.36 20.45
C ALA A 155 -19.74 -33.11 20.64
N THR A 156 -20.50 -33.21 19.55
CA THR A 156 -21.94 -33.38 19.58
C THR A 156 -22.22 -34.68 20.33
N THR A 157 -22.52 -34.57 21.62
CA THR A 157 -23.17 -35.64 22.36
C THR A 157 -24.62 -35.71 21.88
N PRO A 158 -25.07 -36.79 21.22
CA PRO A 158 -26.49 -36.96 20.93
C PRO A 158 -27.26 -37.33 22.22
N PRO A 159 -28.59 -37.09 22.26
CA PRO A 159 -29.43 -37.23 23.45
C PRO A 159 -29.60 -38.67 23.93
#